data_AF-A0A3B9WQA1-F1
#
_entry.id   AF-A0A3B9WQA1-F1
#
_cell.length_a   1.000
_cell.length_b   1.000
_cell.length_c   1.000
_cell.angle_alpha   90.00
_cell.angle_beta   90.00
_cell.angle_gamma   90.00
#
_symmetry.space_group_name_H-M   'P 1'
#
loop_
_entity.id
_entity.type
_entity.pdbx_description
1 polymer ?
#
loop_
_entity_poly.entity_id
_entity_poly.type
_entity_poly.pdbx_seq_one_letter_code
_entity_poly.pdbx_strand_id
1 'polypeptide(L)'
;MLSEKKVKPVAPIAATVVGIVLVCLLWVLVSAKPNPSDNADSPLLGQPAPAVVTTTLEDKPFDLSRRKGSWVVLNFFNSTCVPCRIEHPLLLAF
;
A
#
# COMPACT_ATOMS: atom_id res chain seq x y z
N MET A 1 42.41 23.36 -43.66
CA MET A 1 41.57 22.13 -43.67
C MET A 1 40.38 22.36 -42.75
N LEU A 2 39.33 23.02 -43.25
CA LEU A 2 38.10 23.29 -42.51
C LEU A 2 37.11 22.17 -42.83
N SER A 3 36.76 21.35 -41.84
CA SER A 3 35.64 20.42 -41.91
C SER A 3 34.58 20.90 -40.92
N GLU A 4 33.76 21.84 -41.37
CA GLU A 4 32.55 22.28 -40.69
C GLU A 4 31.55 21.10 -40.68
N LYS A 5 31.45 20.37 -39.58
CA LYS A 5 30.34 19.44 -39.35
C LYS A 5 29.07 20.27 -39.12
N LYS A 6 28.33 20.52 -40.19
CA LYS A 6 26.97 21.07 -40.15
C LYS A 6 26.09 20.18 -39.26
N VAL A 7 25.86 20.61 -38.01
CA VAL A 7 24.95 19.92 -37.09
C VAL A 7 23.55 19.99 -37.71
N LYS A 8 23.05 18.85 -38.19
CA LYS A 8 21.70 18.77 -38.77
C LYS A 8 20.67 19.17 -37.70
N PRO A 9 19.58 19.87 -38.05
CA PRO A 9 18.57 20.38 -37.10
C PRO A 9 17.76 19.29 -36.38
N VAL A 10 18.16 18.02 -36.47
CA VAL A 10 17.49 16.87 -35.87
C VAL A 10 17.72 16.79 -34.36
N ALA A 11 18.89 17.24 -33.89
CA ALA A 11 19.24 17.26 -32.47
C ALA A 11 18.35 18.19 -31.61
N PRO A 12 18.07 19.45 -32.00
CA PRO A 12 17.15 20.29 -31.23
C PRO A 12 15.70 19.76 -31.27
N ILE A 13 15.26 19.20 -32.40
CA ILE A 13 13.91 18.62 -32.52
C ILE A 13 13.73 17.42 -31.58
N ALA A 14 14.72 16.52 -31.52
CA ALA A 14 14.67 15.37 -30.61
C ALA A 14 14.62 15.80 -29.13
N ALA A 15 15.39 16.81 -28.74
CA ALA A 15 15.39 17.34 -27.38
C ALA A 15 14.04 17.97 -27.00
N THR A 16 13.41 18.72 -27.92
CA THR A 16 12.08 19.29 -27.70
C THR A 16 11.01 18.20 -27.55
N VAL A 17 11.05 17.15 -28.39
CA VAL A 17 10.11 16.03 -28.29
C VAL A 17 10.24 15.32 -26.95
N VAL A 18 11.47 15.03 -26.50
CA VAL A 18 11.71 14.42 -25.18
C VAL A 18 11.22 15.32 -24.06
N GLY A 19 11.48 16.63 -24.13
CA GLY A 19 11.00 17.60 -23.16
C GLY A 19 9.47 17.62 -23.06
N ILE A 20 8.76 17.61 -24.20
CA ILE A 20 7.30 17.55 -24.25
C ILE A 20 6.80 16.24 -23.63
N VAL A 21 7.40 15.10 -23.98
CA VAL A 21 7.01 13.79 -23.44
C VAL A 21 7.17 13.76 -21.92
N LEU A 22 8.27 14.30 -21.39
CA LEU A 22 8.51 14.39 -19.95
C LEU A 22 7.49 15.28 -19.25
N VAL A 23 7.18 16.45 -19.81
CA VAL A 23 6.17 17.36 -19.26
C VAL A 23 4.79 16.70 -19.27
N CYS A 24 4.42 16.00 -20.35
CA CYS A 24 3.17 15.25 -20.42
C CYS A 24 3.12 14.13 -19.38
N LEU A 25 4.20 13.38 -19.19
CA LEU A 25 4.29 12.34 -18.16
C LEU A 25 4.12 12.91 -16.75
N LEU A 26 4.84 14.00 -16.45
CA LEU A 26 4.72 14.68 -15.16
C LEU A 26 3.30 15.20 -14.93
N TRP A 27 2.66 15.75 -15.96
CA TRP A 27 1.28 16.22 -15.89
C TRP A 27 0.29 15.08 -15.57
N VAL A 28 0.46 13.92 -16.21
CA VAL A 28 -0.36 12.72 -15.94
C VAL A 28 -0.18 12.26 -14.49
N LEU A 29 1.07 12.22 -14.00
CA LEU A 29 1.36 11.79 -12.63
C LEU A 29 0.76 12.73 -11.58
N VAL A 30 0.86 14.05 -11.78
CA VAL A 30 0.30 15.05 -10.84
C VAL A 30 -1.23 15.09 -10.89
N SER A 31 -1.83 14.83 -12.06
CA SER A 31 -3.28 14.86 -12.24
C SER A 31 -3.96 13.53 -11.89
N ALA A 32 -3.20 12.50 -11.51
CA ALA A 32 -3.74 11.21 -11.11
C ALA A 32 -4.61 11.39 -9.86
N LYS A 33 -5.89 10.99 -9.97
CA LYS A 33 -6.78 10.97 -8.80
C LYS A 33 -6.41 9.79 -7.91
N PRO A 34 -6.44 9.94 -6.56
CA PRO A 34 -6.33 8.81 -5.67
C PRO A 34 -7.42 7.79 -5.98
N ASN A 35 -7.08 6.49 -5.97
CA ASN A 35 -8.08 5.46 -6.16
C ASN A 35 -8.98 5.42 -4.91
N PRO A 36 -10.31 5.52 -5.03
CA PRO A 36 -11.22 5.48 -3.87
C PRO A 36 -11.09 4.21 -3.03
N SER A 37 -10.55 3.13 -3.60
CA SER A 37 -10.18 1.89 -2.92
C SER A 37 -9.03 2.04 -1.91
N ASP A 38 -8.35 3.19 -1.85
CA ASP A 38 -7.37 3.47 -0.77
C ASP A 38 -8.06 3.60 0.60
N ASN A 39 -9.37 3.86 0.63
CA ASN A 39 -10.19 3.71 1.83
C ASN A 39 -10.98 2.41 1.69
N ALA A 40 -10.53 1.35 2.35
CA ALA A 40 -11.33 0.15 2.50
C ALA A 40 -12.51 0.47 3.43
N ASP A 41 -13.68 0.78 2.87
CA ASP A 41 -14.92 0.75 3.64
C ASP A 41 -15.08 -0.65 4.22
N SER A 42 -14.94 -0.77 5.54
CA SER A 42 -15.05 -2.06 6.21
C SER A 42 -16.54 -2.36 6.43
N PRO A 43 -17.11 -3.35 5.72
CA PRO A 43 -18.54 -3.66 5.81
C PRO A 43 -18.96 -4.21 7.18
N LEU A 44 -17.98 -4.49 8.05
CA LEU A 44 -18.19 -5.07 9.39
C LEU A 44 -18.25 -4.03 10.50
N LEU A 45 -18.10 -2.73 10.19
CA LEU A 45 -18.23 -1.68 11.20
C LEU A 45 -19.66 -1.62 11.75
N GLY A 46 -19.79 -1.58 13.07
CA GLY A 46 -21.08 -1.58 13.77
C GLY A 46 -21.80 -2.93 13.79
N GLN A 47 -21.27 -3.95 13.11
CA GLN A 47 -21.80 -5.30 13.14
C GLN A 47 -21.15 -6.11 14.27
N PRO A 48 -21.82 -7.16 14.77
CA PRO A 48 -21.16 -8.12 15.66
C PRO A 48 -19.90 -8.71 15.01
N ALA A 49 -18.84 -8.85 15.79
CA ALA A 49 -17.63 -9.51 15.32
C ALA A 49 -17.96 -10.94 14.80
N PRO A 50 -17.39 -11.37 13.66
CA PRO A 50 -17.60 -12.71 13.14
C PRO A 50 -17.23 -13.81 14.15
N ALA A 51 -17.94 -14.93 14.10
CA ALA A 51 -17.62 -16.08 14.93
C ALA A 51 -16.27 -16.68 14.51
N VAL A 52 -15.34 -16.81 15.46
CA VAL A 52 -14.05 -17.45 15.26
C VAL A 52 -13.93 -18.58 16.27
N VAL A 53 -14.00 -19.81 15.78
CA VAL A 53 -13.81 -21.04 16.57
C VAL A 53 -12.68 -21.83 15.91
N THR A 54 -11.58 -22.02 16.64
CA THR A 54 -10.36 -22.65 16.14
C THR A 54 -9.58 -23.27 17.29
N THR A 55 -8.41 -23.82 17.02
CA THR A 55 -7.40 -24.17 18.02
C THR A 55 -6.29 -23.13 18.09
N THR A 56 -5.65 -22.99 19.25
CA THR A 56 -4.40 -22.22 19.41
C THR A 56 -3.22 -23.00 18.84
N LEU A 57 -2.03 -22.39 18.83
CA LEU A 57 -0.78 -23.05 18.42
C LEU A 57 -0.40 -24.23 19.33
N GLU A 58 -0.95 -24.28 20.54
CA GLU A 58 -0.80 -25.37 21.51
C GLU A 58 -2.02 -26.33 21.50
N ASP A 59 -2.78 -26.36 20.41
CA ASP A 59 -3.95 -27.23 20.19
C ASP A 59 -5.10 -27.05 21.20
N LYS A 60 -5.15 -25.91 21.90
CA LYS A 60 -6.23 -25.62 22.85
C LYS A 60 -7.47 -25.08 22.12
N PRO A 61 -8.69 -25.44 22.53
CA PRO A 61 -9.89 -24.87 21.94
C PRO A 61 -9.96 -23.36 22.20
N PHE A 62 -10.18 -22.59 21.13
CA PHE A 62 -10.34 -21.15 21.16
C PHE A 62 -11.67 -20.76 20.52
N ASP A 63 -12.41 -19.88 21.20
CA ASP A 63 -13.67 -19.33 20.75
C ASP A 63 -13.72 -17.84 21.11
N LEU A 64 -13.74 -16.98 20.10
CA LEU A 64 -13.73 -15.53 20.27
C LEU A 64 -14.96 -15.03 21.05
N SER A 65 -16.09 -15.72 20.95
CA SER A 65 -17.32 -15.33 21.64
C SER A 65 -17.20 -15.38 23.16
N ARG A 66 -16.24 -16.16 23.68
CA ARG A 66 -15.93 -16.25 25.12
C ARG A 66 -15.19 -15.02 25.66
N ARG A 67 -14.71 -14.12 24.80
CA ARG A 67 -14.04 -12.87 25.19
C ARG A 67 -14.98 -11.65 25.22
N LYS A 68 -16.28 -11.86 25.03
CA LYS A 68 -17.29 -10.80 25.17
C LYS A 68 -17.19 -10.15 26.56
N GLY A 69 -17.27 -8.82 26.58
CA GLY A 69 -17.12 -8.02 27.81
C GLY A 69 -15.71 -7.45 28.03
N SER A 70 -14.73 -7.86 27.23
CA SER A 70 -13.40 -7.24 27.19
C SER A 70 -13.17 -6.55 25.85
N TRP A 71 -12.31 -5.53 25.83
CA TRP A 71 -11.76 -4.99 24.60
C TRP A 71 -10.81 -6.02 23.99
N VAL A 72 -11.09 -6.44 22.76
CA VAL A 72 -10.30 -7.47 22.06
C VAL A 72 -9.85 -6.92 20.72
N VAL A 73 -8.55 -6.97 20.48
CA VAL A 73 -7.96 -6.70 19.17
C VAL A 73 -7.63 -8.04 18.52
N LEU A 74 -8.31 -8.36 17.42
CA LEU A 74 -8.00 -9.53 16.59
C LEU A 74 -7.11 -9.09 15.43
N ASN A 75 -5.80 -9.34 15.56
CA ASN A 75 -4.80 -8.95 14.56
C ASN A 75 -4.50 -10.12 13.61
N PHE A 76 -4.54 -9.84 12.30
CA PHE A 76 -4.18 -10.79 11.25
C PHE A 76 -2.79 -10.44 10.72
N PHE A 77 -1.84 -11.36 10.83
CA PHE A 77 -0.46 -11.12 10.43
C PHE A 77 0.16 -12.31 9.70
N ASN A 78 1.35 -12.10 9.15
CA ASN A 78 2.20 -13.14 8.60
C ASN A 78 3.61 -12.99 9.21
N SER A 79 4.30 -14.11 9.45
CA SER A 79 5.64 -14.13 10.07
C SER A 79 6.70 -13.36 9.26
N THR A 80 6.53 -13.26 7.94
CA THR A 80 7.47 -12.56 7.05
C THR A 80 7.06 -11.11 6.76
N CYS A 81 5.94 -10.66 7.31
CA CYS A 81 5.43 -9.31 7.11
C CYS A 81 6.29 -8.28 7.88
N VAL A 82 7.11 -7.51 7.16
CA VAL A 82 7.95 -6.45 7.75
C VAL A 82 7.15 -5.41 8.53
N PRO A 83 6.06 -4.80 8.01
CA PRO A 83 5.30 -3.83 8.78
C PRO A 83 4.66 -4.44 10.04
N CYS A 84 4.18 -5.69 9.97
CA CYS A 84 3.61 -6.40 11.12
C CYS A 84 4.65 -6.60 12.23
N ARG A 85 5.90 -6.91 11.87
CA ARG A 85 7.01 -7.04 12.84
C ARG A 85 7.34 -5.73 13.55
N ILE A 86 7.16 -4.60 12.86
CA ILE A 86 7.36 -3.26 13.44
C ILE A 86 6.17 -2.89 14.35
N GLU A 87 4.95 -3.30 13.99
CA GLU A 87 3.72 -3.05 14.76
C GLU A 87 3.68 -3.86 16.08
N HIS A 88 4.10 -5.13 16.04
CA HIS A 88 3.90 -6.04 17.17
C HIS A 88 4.47 -5.55 18.53
N PRO A 89 5.67 -4.95 18.62
CA PRO A 89 6.18 -4.40 19.89
C PRO A 89 5.31 -3.25 20.42
N LEU A 90 4.66 -2.48 19.54
CA LEU A 90 3.76 -1.40 19.94
C LEU A 90 2.49 -1.97 20.55
N LEU A 91 1.94 -3.05 19.97
CA LEU A 91 0.76 -3.75 20.49
C LEU A 91 0.98 -4.35 21.89
N LEU A 92 2.22 -4.76 22.20
CA LEU A 92 2.59 -5.31 23.51
C LEU A 92 2.77 -4.24 24.59
N ALA A 93 2.92 -2.97 24.22
CA ALA A 93 3.16 -1.87 25.15
C ALA A 93 1.88 -1.23 25.69
N PHE A 94 0.71 -1.61 25.16
CA PHE A 94 -0.61 -1.22 25.66
C PHE A 94 -1.02 -2.07 26.86
#